data_AF-A0A1H4UTZ9-F1
#
_entry.id   AF-A0A1H4UTZ9-F1
#
_cell.length_a   1.000
_cell.length_b   1.000
_cell.length_c   1.000
_cell.angle_alpha   90.00
_cell.angle_beta   90.00
_cell.angle_gamma   90.00
#
_symmetry.space_group_name_H-M   'P 1'
#
loop_
_entity.id
_entity.type
_entity.pdbx_description
1 polymer ?
#
loop_
_entity_poly.entity_id
_entity_poly.type
_entity_poly.pdbx_seq_one_letter_code
_entity_poly.pdbx_strand_id
1 'polypeptide(L)'
;MSEVRGPVATLRRIAFLMERQREESRRIEAFRKAARTILPLPEEEVRQRAGAGTLTELTGIGPSTAAVITDAVNGVVPERLVALEETAGPLATGGEELRARLRGDLHSHSDWSDGGSPIEEMAMTAMELGHDYLVLTDHSPRLRVANGLSAERLSRQLGVVEAVNEHLGGAFTLLKGIEVDILDDGSLDQTPEMLRRLDVRVASVHSKLKMDAAAMTRRMIGAVRNPHTNVLGHCTGRLVTGNRGTRPQSQFDATAVFTACAEEGVAVEINSRPERRDPPTRLLGLARDLGCLFSIDSDAHAPGQLDMLDHGAARATEAGIDPDRIVTTWERDRLLEWAAHRL
;
A
#
# COMPACT_ATOMS: atom_id res chain seq x y z
N MET A 1 17.54 -14.00 15.43
CA MET A 1 18.57 -14.80 14.74
C MET A 1 18.01 -15.11 13.36
N SER A 2 18.79 -14.91 12.30
CA SER A 2 18.34 -15.24 10.94
C SER A 2 18.09 -16.75 10.84
N GLU A 3 16.87 -17.16 10.51
CA GLU A 3 16.53 -18.56 10.29
C GLU A 3 16.93 -19.00 8.88
N VAL A 4 17.37 -20.25 8.76
CA VAL A 4 17.65 -20.87 7.46
C VAL A 4 16.35 -21.02 6.68
N ARG A 5 16.20 -20.24 5.62
CA ARG A 5 15.04 -20.21 4.73
C ARG A 5 15.37 -20.91 3.42
N GLY A 6 14.37 -21.51 2.78
CA GLY A 6 14.50 -21.98 1.39
C GLY A 6 14.86 -20.82 0.44
N PRO A 7 15.45 -21.10 -0.73
CA PRO A 7 16.01 -20.07 -1.61
C PRO A 7 14.99 -19.02 -2.07
N VAL A 8 13.74 -19.43 -2.35
CA VAL A 8 12.65 -18.49 -2.68
C VAL A 8 12.37 -17.53 -1.53
N ALA A 9 12.19 -18.07 -0.32
CA ALA A 9 11.89 -17.28 0.87
C ALA A 9 13.04 -16.32 1.23
N THR A 10 14.29 -16.76 1.03
CA THR A 10 15.48 -15.93 1.21
C THR A 10 15.51 -14.76 0.22
N LEU A 11 15.27 -15.01 -1.07
CA LEU A 11 15.22 -13.95 -2.10
C LEU A 11 14.09 -12.95 -1.83
N ARG A 12 12.89 -13.45 -1.48
CA ARG A 12 11.74 -12.62 -1.10
C ARG A 12 12.04 -11.75 0.12
N ARG A 13 12.67 -12.32 1.15
CA ARG A 13 13.04 -11.59 2.38
C ARG A 13 14.05 -10.48 2.09
N ILE A 14 15.07 -10.76 1.28
CA ILE A 14 16.04 -9.75 0.86
C ILE A 14 15.32 -8.63 0.09
N ALA A 15 14.50 -8.95 -0.91
CA ALA A 15 13.76 -7.94 -1.68
C ALA A 15 12.85 -7.07 -0.80
N PHE A 16 12.12 -7.70 0.13
CA PHE A 16 11.28 -7.02 1.11
C PHE A 16 12.08 -6.02 1.97
N LEU A 17 13.24 -6.42 2.51
CA LEU A 17 14.07 -5.54 3.32
C LEU A 17 14.68 -4.39 2.49
N MET A 18 15.08 -4.66 1.25
CA MET A 18 15.59 -3.63 0.34
C MET A 18 14.49 -2.61 -0.02
N GLU A 19 13.25 -3.06 -0.21
CA GLU A 19 12.08 -2.18 -0.44
C GLU A 19 11.80 -1.29 0.78
N ARG A 20 11.86 -1.84 2.00
CA ARG A 20 11.75 -1.07 3.25
C ARG A 20 12.80 0.03 3.36
N GLN A 21 14.03 -0.28 2.97
CA GLN A 21 15.16 0.67 2.97
C GLN A 21 15.15 1.62 1.77
N ARG A 22 14.16 1.49 0.87
CA ARG A 22 14.00 2.32 -0.33
C ARG A 22 15.23 2.28 -1.24
N GLU A 23 15.83 1.10 -1.37
CA GLU A 23 16.93 0.84 -2.30
C GLU A 23 16.52 1.03 -3.78
N GLU A 24 17.51 0.94 -4.67
CA GLU A 24 17.29 1.06 -6.11
C GLU A 24 16.35 -0.03 -6.66
N SER A 25 15.28 0.39 -7.33
CA SER A 25 14.24 -0.50 -7.88
C SER A 25 14.79 -1.59 -8.80
N ARG A 26 15.83 -1.31 -9.61
CA ARG A 26 16.41 -2.36 -10.50
C ARG A 26 17.09 -3.48 -9.72
N ARG A 27 17.71 -3.17 -8.58
CA ARG A 27 18.34 -4.18 -7.72
C ARG A 27 17.29 -5.04 -7.05
N ILE A 28 16.26 -4.40 -6.49
CA ILE A 28 15.11 -5.09 -5.88
C ILE A 28 14.46 -6.03 -6.90
N GLU A 29 14.21 -5.55 -8.12
CA GLU A 29 13.59 -6.32 -9.19
C GLU A 29 14.42 -7.55 -9.58
N ALA A 30 15.75 -7.49 -9.48
CA ALA A 30 16.59 -8.65 -9.72
C ALA A 30 16.31 -9.79 -8.72
N PHE A 31 16.10 -9.48 -7.43
CA PHE A 31 15.76 -10.48 -6.41
C PHE A 31 14.34 -11.01 -6.60
N ARG A 32 13.36 -10.15 -6.89
CA ARG A 32 11.98 -10.54 -7.20
C ARG A 32 11.91 -11.43 -8.45
N LYS A 33 12.63 -11.07 -9.50
CA LYS A 33 12.72 -11.86 -10.73
C LYS A 33 13.38 -13.22 -10.47
N ALA A 34 14.50 -13.26 -9.75
CA ALA A 34 15.14 -14.52 -9.41
C ALA A 34 14.20 -15.44 -8.61
N ALA A 35 13.45 -14.91 -7.65
CA ALA A 35 12.47 -15.67 -6.88
C ALA A 35 11.38 -16.28 -7.79
N ARG A 36 10.82 -15.47 -8.69
CA ARG A 36 9.83 -15.94 -9.70
C ARG A 36 10.42 -16.98 -10.65
N THR A 37 11.70 -16.85 -11.03
CA THR A 37 12.37 -17.79 -11.94
C THR A 37 12.51 -19.18 -11.31
N ILE A 38 12.83 -19.28 -10.02
CA ILE A 38 13.04 -20.57 -9.36
C ILE A 38 11.78 -21.14 -8.69
N LEU A 39 10.76 -20.31 -8.41
CA LEU A 39 9.51 -20.74 -7.78
C LEU A 39 8.83 -21.95 -8.47
N PRO A 40 8.74 -22.03 -9.81
CA PRO A 40 8.09 -23.17 -10.47
C PRO A 40 9.00 -24.41 -10.60
N LEU A 41 10.29 -24.33 -10.23
CA LEU A 41 11.23 -25.43 -10.39
C LEU A 41 11.16 -26.39 -9.19
N PRO A 42 11.33 -27.71 -9.40
CA PRO A 42 11.52 -28.65 -8.30
C PRO A 42 12.73 -28.28 -7.44
N GLU A 43 12.63 -28.45 -6.11
CA GLU A 43 13.72 -28.12 -5.19
C GLU A 43 15.04 -28.82 -5.56
N GLU A 44 14.95 -30.08 -6.01
CA GLU A 44 16.12 -30.87 -6.42
C GLU A 44 16.79 -30.31 -7.69
N GLU A 45 16.02 -29.75 -8.64
CA GLU A 45 16.61 -29.08 -9.81
C GLU A 45 17.37 -27.81 -9.38
N VAL A 46 16.79 -27.02 -8.48
CA VAL A 46 17.45 -25.81 -7.94
C VAL A 46 18.76 -26.20 -7.24
N ARG A 47 18.75 -27.29 -6.46
CA ARG A 47 19.95 -27.81 -5.79
C ARG A 47 21.01 -28.27 -6.78
N GLN A 48 20.65 -29.02 -7.81
CA GLN A 48 21.58 -29.49 -8.84
C GLN A 48 22.23 -28.33 -9.60
N ARG A 49 21.44 -27.33 -9.99
CA ARG A 49 21.95 -26.13 -10.66
C ARG A 49 22.88 -25.31 -9.75
N ALA A 50 22.56 -25.20 -8.47
CA ALA A 50 23.41 -24.54 -7.49
C ALA A 50 24.76 -25.26 -7.34
N GLY A 51 24.76 -26.59 -7.20
CA GLY A 51 25.97 -27.39 -7.11
C GLY A 51 26.81 -27.40 -8.40
N ALA A 52 26.16 -27.34 -9.56
CA ALA A 52 26.82 -27.26 -10.86
C ALA A 52 27.28 -25.84 -11.24
N GLY A 53 26.88 -24.81 -10.49
CA GLY A 53 27.18 -23.41 -10.82
C GLY A 53 26.44 -22.86 -12.04
N THR A 54 25.34 -23.49 -12.46
CA THR A 54 24.60 -23.18 -13.70
C THR A 54 23.35 -22.32 -13.48
N LEU A 55 23.13 -21.81 -12.27
CA LEU A 55 21.98 -20.95 -11.94
C LEU A 55 21.89 -19.70 -12.85
N THR A 56 23.02 -19.11 -13.23
CA THR A 56 23.07 -17.91 -14.09
C THR A 56 22.70 -18.19 -15.56
N GLU A 57 22.54 -19.45 -15.95
CA GLU A 57 21.99 -19.82 -17.26
C GLU A 57 20.46 -19.62 -17.31
N LEU A 58 19.80 -19.55 -16.15
CA LEU A 58 18.38 -19.25 -16.07
C LEU A 58 18.14 -17.75 -16.28
N THR A 59 17.30 -17.42 -17.26
CA THR A 59 16.91 -16.04 -17.54
C THR A 59 16.32 -15.38 -16.28
N GLY A 60 16.93 -14.27 -15.87
CA GLY A 60 16.50 -13.51 -14.68
C GLY A 60 17.32 -13.77 -13.42
N ILE A 61 18.27 -14.70 -13.46
CA ILE A 61 19.22 -14.93 -12.36
C ILE A 61 20.58 -14.33 -12.74
N GLY A 62 21.05 -13.39 -11.93
CA GLY A 62 22.38 -12.79 -12.06
C GLY A 62 23.34 -13.36 -11.01
N PRO A 63 24.64 -13.02 -11.08
CA PRO A 63 25.64 -13.55 -10.14
C PRO A 63 25.28 -13.31 -8.66
N SER A 64 24.76 -12.13 -8.33
CA SER A 64 24.39 -11.81 -6.94
C SER A 64 23.20 -12.62 -6.43
N THR A 65 22.20 -12.92 -7.28
CA THR A 65 21.04 -13.71 -6.87
C THR A 65 21.35 -15.20 -6.90
N ALA A 66 22.20 -15.66 -7.82
CA ALA A 66 22.74 -17.02 -7.84
C ALA A 66 23.50 -17.34 -6.55
N ALA A 67 24.36 -16.43 -6.07
CA ALA A 67 25.08 -16.62 -4.81
C ALA A 67 24.12 -16.82 -3.63
N VAL A 68 23.08 -15.98 -3.52
CA VAL A 68 22.05 -16.10 -2.49
C VAL A 68 21.30 -17.43 -2.56
N ILE A 69 20.96 -17.90 -3.77
CA ILE A 69 20.30 -19.19 -3.96
C ILE A 69 21.22 -20.33 -3.50
N THR A 70 22.49 -20.29 -3.88
CA THR A 70 23.48 -21.30 -3.51
C THR A 70 23.67 -21.37 -2.00
N ASP A 71 23.81 -20.22 -1.33
CA ASP A 71 23.94 -20.18 0.13
C ASP A 71 22.70 -20.82 0.79
N ALA A 72 21.50 -20.38 0.41
CA ALA A 72 20.25 -20.87 0.98
C ALA A 72 20.04 -22.38 0.76
N VAL A 73 20.36 -22.91 -0.42
CA VAL A 73 20.29 -24.34 -0.72
C VAL A 73 21.24 -25.16 0.16
N ASN A 74 22.40 -24.61 0.51
CA ASN A 74 23.40 -25.25 1.37
C ASN A 74 23.13 -25.04 2.87
N GLY A 75 22.00 -24.42 3.24
CA GLY A 75 21.66 -24.11 4.62
C GLY A 75 22.50 -22.97 5.22
N VAL A 76 23.16 -22.18 4.39
CA VAL A 76 23.93 -21.00 4.78
C VAL A 76 23.04 -19.77 4.65
N VAL A 77 23.00 -18.93 5.68
CA VAL A 77 22.31 -17.64 5.60
C VAL A 77 23.19 -16.68 4.80
N PRO A 78 22.72 -16.11 3.68
CA PRO A 78 23.54 -15.21 2.88
C PRO A 78 23.94 -13.96 3.65
N GLU A 79 25.19 -13.51 3.51
CA GLU A 79 25.71 -12.31 4.20
C GLU A 79 24.87 -11.05 3.95
N ARG A 80 24.34 -10.91 2.73
CA ARG A 80 23.42 -9.81 2.39
C ARG A 80 22.16 -9.81 3.24
N LEU A 81 21.58 -10.99 3.50
CA LEU A 81 20.39 -11.10 4.35
C LEU A 81 20.74 -10.71 5.79
N VAL A 82 21.87 -11.20 6.31
CA VAL A 82 22.35 -10.83 7.66
C VAL A 82 22.48 -9.31 7.80
N ALA A 83 23.19 -8.65 6.88
CA ALA A 83 23.39 -7.21 6.93
C ALA A 83 22.07 -6.39 6.84
N LEU A 84 21.12 -6.85 6.02
CA LEU A 84 19.80 -6.23 5.91
C LEU A 84 18.99 -6.43 7.20
N GLU A 85 19.06 -7.59 7.84
CA GLU A 85 18.34 -7.89 9.07
C GLU A 85 18.90 -7.15 10.29
N GLU A 86 20.21 -6.93 10.37
CA GLU A 86 20.84 -6.12 11.41
C GLU A 86 20.33 -4.67 11.45
N THR A 87 19.86 -4.17 10.30
CA THR A 87 19.33 -2.80 10.13
C THR A 87 17.81 -2.76 10.02
N ALA A 88 17.11 -3.90 10.14
CA ALA A 88 15.69 -4.04 9.85
C ALA A 88 14.74 -3.57 10.97
N GLY A 89 15.19 -2.76 11.92
CA GLY A 89 14.37 -2.25 13.04
C GLY A 89 13.14 -1.42 12.61
N PRO A 90 12.40 -0.85 13.58
CA PRO A 90 11.26 0.01 13.30
C PRO A 90 11.64 1.16 12.35
N LEU A 91 10.77 1.47 11.40
CA LEU A 91 11.03 2.54 10.42
C LEU A 91 10.80 3.93 11.03
N ALA A 92 10.04 4.02 12.11
CA ALA A 92 9.87 5.21 12.94
C ALA A 92 9.74 4.83 14.41
N THR A 93 9.97 5.80 15.30
CA THR A 93 9.81 5.65 16.75
C THR A 93 8.66 6.50 17.28
N GLY A 94 8.10 6.12 18.43
CA GLY A 94 7.05 6.89 19.12
C GLY A 94 5.63 6.61 18.66
N GLY A 95 5.40 5.50 17.96
CA GLY A 95 4.09 5.05 17.49
C GLY A 95 3.84 3.56 17.67
N GLU A 96 4.69 2.87 18.43
CA GLU A 96 4.75 1.41 18.53
C GLU A 96 3.45 0.81 19.09
N GLU A 97 2.86 1.44 20.11
CA GLU A 97 1.57 1.00 20.68
C GLU A 97 0.43 1.12 19.67
N LEU A 98 0.38 2.23 18.92
CA LEU A 98 -0.64 2.42 17.88
C LEU A 98 -0.39 1.48 16.69
N ARG A 99 0.87 1.28 16.28
CA ARG A 99 1.25 0.35 15.21
C ARG A 99 0.80 -1.08 15.50
N ALA A 100 0.90 -1.52 16.76
CA ALA A 100 0.43 -2.84 17.21
C ALA A 100 -1.11 -2.98 17.19
N ARG A 101 -1.85 -1.87 17.17
CA ARG A 101 -3.32 -1.86 17.05
C ARG A 101 -3.81 -1.87 15.60
N LEU A 102 -2.94 -1.62 14.61
CA LEU A 102 -3.35 -1.62 13.20
C LEU A 102 -3.66 -3.03 12.73
N ARG A 103 -4.88 -3.22 12.23
CA ARG A 103 -5.41 -4.50 11.77
C ARG A 103 -5.34 -4.66 10.26
N GLY A 104 -5.16 -3.58 9.52
CA GLY A 104 -4.98 -3.66 8.08
C GLY A 104 -4.56 -2.34 7.46
N ASP A 105 -4.56 -2.35 6.13
CA ASP A 105 -4.15 -1.24 5.29
C ASP A 105 -5.21 -1.01 4.20
N LEU A 106 -5.66 0.23 4.04
CA LEU A 106 -6.72 0.59 3.09
C LEU A 106 -6.22 1.14 1.76
N HIS A 107 -4.90 1.25 1.57
CA HIS A 107 -4.32 1.83 0.36
C HIS A 107 -3.09 1.04 -0.10
N SER A 108 -3.29 0.18 -1.09
CA SER A 108 -2.21 -0.63 -1.68
C SER A 108 -2.44 -0.90 -3.17
N HIS A 109 -1.36 -1.12 -3.90
CA HIS A 109 -1.33 -1.24 -5.36
C HIS A 109 -0.62 -2.53 -5.77
N SER A 110 -1.02 -3.06 -6.92
CA SER A 110 -0.46 -4.26 -7.54
C SER A 110 0.03 -3.98 -8.95
N ASP A 111 0.55 -5.02 -9.61
CA ASP A 111 0.93 -4.98 -11.02
C ASP A 111 -0.26 -4.80 -11.99
N TRP A 112 -1.48 -4.64 -11.48
CA TRP A 112 -2.64 -4.27 -12.27
C TRP A 112 -2.70 -2.76 -12.60
N SER A 113 -2.21 -1.87 -11.73
CA SER A 113 -1.94 -0.48 -12.08
C SER A 113 -0.44 -0.21 -12.25
N ASP A 114 0.20 0.28 -11.19
CA ASP A 114 1.56 0.81 -11.15
C ASP A 114 2.36 0.29 -9.93
N GLY A 115 1.79 -0.67 -9.22
CA GLY A 115 2.55 -1.55 -8.34
C GLY A 115 3.51 -2.44 -9.13
N GLY A 116 4.54 -2.92 -8.45
CA GLY A 116 5.56 -3.80 -9.03
C GLY A 116 5.39 -5.27 -8.68
N SER A 117 4.29 -5.66 -8.02
CA SER A 117 4.12 -7.01 -7.49
C SER A 117 2.72 -7.57 -7.70
N PRO A 118 2.60 -8.90 -7.92
CA PRO A 118 1.30 -9.57 -8.04
C PRO A 118 0.44 -9.42 -6.79
N ILE A 119 -0.87 -9.50 -6.98
CA ILE A 119 -1.87 -9.41 -5.91
C ILE A 119 -1.61 -10.43 -4.79
N GLU A 120 -1.25 -11.67 -5.16
CA GLU A 120 -0.99 -12.75 -4.23
C GLU A 120 0.21 -12.44 -3.33
N GLU A 121 1.27 -11.84 -3.91
CA GLU A 121 2.46 -11.45 -3.15
C GLU A 121 2.16 -10.32 -2.16
N MET A 122 1.32 -9.36 -2.55
CA MET A 122 0.86 -8.29 -1.66
C MET A 122 0.02 -8.85 -0.51
N ALA A 123 -0.93 -9.75 -0.80
CA ALA A 123 -1.78 -10.38 0.20
C ALA A 123 -0.97 -11.25 1.18
N MET A 124 -0.09 -12.12 0.67
CA MET A 124 0.79 -12.95 1.52
C MET A 124 1.66 -12.09 2.43
N THR A 125 2.21 -10.99 1.92
CA THR A 125 3.07 -10.11 2.73
C THR A 125 2.26 -9.39 3.81
N ALA A 126 1.05 -8.93 3.50
CA ALA A 126 0.17 -8.35 4.52
C ALA A 126 -0.16 -9.35 5.64
N MET A 127 -0.37 -10.63 5.30
CA MET A 127 -0.55 -11.70 6.29
C MET A 127 0.71 -11.92 7.14
N GLU A 128 1.89 -11.96 6.52
CA GLU A 128 3.17 -12.10 7.22
C GLU A 128 3.44 -10.93 8.18
N LEU A 129 2.91 -9.74 7.86
CA LEU A 129 2.96 -8.54 8.71
C LEU A 129 1.91 -8.53 9.83
N GLY A 130 1.05 -9.55 9.89
CA GLY A 130 0.04 -9.72 10.94
C GLY A 130 -1.23 -8.90 10.72
N HIS A 131 -1.53 -8.51 9.48
CA HIS A 131 -2.83 -7.89 9.16
C HIS A 131 -3.95 -8.93 9.10
N ASP A 132 -5.15 -8.50 9.51
CA ASP A 132 -6.41 -9.21 9.32
C ASP A 132 -6.97 -8.97 7.91
N TYR A 133 -6.65 -7.82 7.30
CA TYR A 133 -7.11 -7.46 5.97
C TYR A 133 -6.15 -6.51 5.25
N LEU A 134 -6.25 -6.52 3.92
CA LEU A 134 -5.63 -5.54 3.03
C LEU A 134 -6.68 -5.10 2.02
N VAL A 135 -6.80 -3.80 1.73
CA VAL A 135 -7.60 -3.32 0.60
C VAL A 135 -6.70 -3.14 -0.61
N LEU A 136 -7.06 -3.81 -1.70
CA LEU A 136 -6.43 -3.58 -3.00
C LEU A 136 -7.09 -2.38 -3.67
N THR A 137 -6.33 -1.31 -3.87
CA THR A 137 -6.81 0.00 -4.36
C THR A 137 -6.03 0.47 -5.59
N ASP A 138 -5.86 -0.42 -6.57
CA ASP A 138 -5.28 -0.01 -7.85
C ASP A 138 -6.05 1.18 -8.49
N HIS A 139 -5.36 1.97 -9.31
CA HIS A 139 -5.88 3.25 -9.78
C HIS A 139 -7.04 3.14 -10.77
N SER A 140 -7.88 4.18 -10.83
CA SER A 140 -8.95 4.34 -11.81
C SER A 140 -8.48 4.85 -13.20
N PRO A 141 -9.32 4.76 -14.25
CA PRO A 141 -8.94 4.89 -15.67
C PRO A 141 -8.20 6.17 -16.08
N ARG A 142 -8.53 7.33 -15.51
CA ARG A 142 -7.96 8.62 -15.95
C ARG A 142 -6.51 8.77 -15.58
N LEU A 143 -6.01 8.05 -14.58
CA LEU A 143 -4.58 8.01 -14.28
C LEU A 143 -3.86 7.08 -15.27
N ARG A 144 -3.88 7.47 -16.56
CA ARG A 144 -3.31 6.68 -17.67
C ARG A 144 -1.84 6.35 -17.49
N VAL A 145 -1.09 7.26 -16.86
CA VAL A 145 0.34 7.06 -16.56
C VAL A 145 0.58 5.89 -15.60
N ALA A 146 -0.43 5.51 -14.83
CA ALA A 146 -0.41 4.41 -13.89
C ALA A 146 -1.20 3.19 -14.40
N ASN A 147 -1.53 3.12 -15.70
CA ASN A 147 -2.31 2.02 -16.27
C ASN A 147 -3.63 1.74 -15.53
N GLY A 148 -4.37 2.81 -15.18
CA GLY A 148 -5.61 2.71 -14.43
C GLY A 148 -6.68 1.77 -15.01
N LEU A 149 -7.51 1.20 -14.13
CA LEU A 149 -8.41 0.11 -14.43
C LEU A 149 -9.77 0.62 -14.93
N SER A 150 -10.10 0.32 -16.20
CA SER A 150 -11.48 0.41 -16.70
C SER A 150 -12.42 -0.46 -15.86
N ALA A 151 -13.73 -0.19 -15.92
CA ALA A 151 -14.75 -1.03 -15.27
C ALA A 151 -14.60 -2.52 -15.65
N GLU A 152 -14.25 -2.80 -16.91
CA GLU A 152 -14.00 -4.16 -17.39
C GLU A 152 -12.76 -4.78 -16.72
N ARG A 153 -11.64 -4.05 -16.66
CA ARG A 153 -10.41 -4.53 -16.02
C ARG A 153 -10.59 -4.71 -14.51
N LEU A 154 -11.25 -3.77 -13.85
CA LEU A 154 -11.58 -3.88 -12.43
C LEU A 154 -12.48 -5.09 -12.19
N SER A 155 -13.50 -5.33 -13.01
CA SER A 155 -14.34 -6.53 -12.86
C SER A 155 -13.55 -7.84 -12.98
N ARG A 156 -12.49 -7.89 -13.80
CA ARG A 156 -11.58 -9.05 -13.88
C ARG A 156 -10.71 -9.15 -12.62
N GLN A 157 -10.18 -8.04 -12.14
CA GLN A 157 -9.41 -7.99 -10.90
C GLN A 157 -10.21 -8.47 -9.70
N LEU A 158 -11.48 -8.06 -9.59
CA LEU A 158 -12.37 -8.53 -8.52
C LEU A 158 -12.54 -10.05 -8.51
N GLY A 159 -12.55 -10.70 -9.70
CA GLY A 159 -12.56 -12.16 -9.80
C GLY A 159 -11.25 -12.80 -9.32
N VAL A 160 -10.10 -12.14 -9.52
CA VAL A 160 -8.82 -12.59 -8.96
C VAL A 160 -8.83 -12.45 -7.44
N VAL A 161 -9.32 -11.32 -6.91
CA VAL A 161 -9.47 -11.12 -5.45
C VAL A 161 -10.37 -12.19 -4.82
N GLU A 162 -11.47 -12.55 -5.49
CA GLU A 162 -12.35 -13.64 -5.05
C GLU A 162 -11.61 -14.98 -5.00
N ALA A 163 -10.90 -15.36 -6.07
CA ALA A 163 -10.11 -16.59 -6.11
C ALA A 163 -9.00 -16.64 -5.04
N VAL A 164 -8.34 -15.50 -4.78
CA VAL A 164 -7.35 -15.39 -3.69
C VAL A 164 -8.03 -15.62 -2.34
N ASN A 165 -9.14 -14.95 -2.05
CA ASN A 165 -9.86 -15.13 -0.79
C ASN A 165 -10.38 -16.56 -0.58
N GLU A 166 -10.85 -17.22 -1.64
CA GLU A 166 -11.23 -18.65 -1.59
C GLU A 166 -10.06 -19.54 -1.14
N HIS A 167 -8.84 -19.24 -1.61
CA HIS A 167 -7.64 -19.99 -1.23
C HIS A 167 -7.17 -19.70 0.21
N LEU A 168 -7.37 -18.47 0.71
CA LEU A 168 -6.87 -18.05 2.02
C LEU A 168 -7.72 -18.53 3.21
N GLY A 169 -8.95 -19.02 2.98
CA GLY A 169 -9.72 -19.73 4.01
C GLY A 169 -10.24 -18.88 5.18
N GLY A 170 -10.15 -17.54 5.10
CA GLY A 170 -10.95 -16.61 5.91
C GLY A 170 -10.29 -15.98 7.15
N ALA A 171 -9.06 -16.38 7.55
CA ALA A 171 -8.34 -15.73 8.65
C ALA A 171 -7.81 -14.33 8.28
N PHE A 172 -7.51 -14.14 6.99
CA PHE A 172 -7.20 -12.86 6.37
C PHE A 172 -8.22 -12.58 5.26
N THR A 173 -8.49 -11.31 4.95
CA THR A 173 -9.35 -10.94 3.82
C THR A 173 -8.70 -9.88 2.94
N LEU A 174 -8.54 -10.20 1.66
CA LEU A 174 -8.20 -9.21 0.64
C LEU A 174 -9.50 -8.51 0.21
N LEU A 175 -9.66 -7.26 0.63
CA LEU A 175 -10.84 -6.45 0.36
C LEU A 175 -10.77 -5.80 -1.02
N LYS A 176 -11.94 -5.72 -1.64
CA LYS A 176 -12.14 -5.15 -2.98
C LYS A 176 -12.17 -3.63 -2.86
N GLY A 177 -11.19 -2.95 -3.44
CA GLY A 177 -11.19 -1.50 -3.46
C GLY A 177 -10.74 -0.89 -4.78
N ILE A 178 -10.59 0.44 -4.73
CA ILE A 178 -10.03 1.24 -5.80
C ILE A 178 -9.50 2.54 -5.20
N GLU A 179 -8.39 3.04 -5.74
CA GLU A 179 -8.07 4.46 -5.61
C GLU A 179 -8.68 5.19 -6.80
N VAL A 180 -9.81 5.87 -6.56
CA VAL A 180 -10.58 6.55 -7.59
C VAL A 180 -10.17 8.01 -7.71
N ASP A 181 -9.88 8.42 -8.94
CA ASP A 181 -9.60 9.82 -9.27
C ASP A 181 -10.83 10.70 -8.96
N ILE A 182 -10.58 11.80 -8.26
CA ILE A 182 -11.53 12.90 -8.13
C ILE A 182 -11.44 13.74 -9.40
N LEU A 183 -12.53 13.83 -10.16
CA LEU A 183 -12.61 14.62 -11.39
C LEU A 183 -12.68 16.12 -11.09
N ASP A 184 -12.51 16.97 -12.11
CA ASP A 184 -12.45 18.43 -11.94
C ASP A 184 -13.71 19.03 -11.31
N ASP A 185 -14.86 18.38 -11.50
CA ASP A 185 -16.16 18.76 -10.96
C ASP A 185 -16.48 18.12 -9.60
N GLY A 186 -15.58 17.30 -9.06
CA GLY A 186 -15.76 16.57 -7.80
C GLY A 186 -16.46 15.21 -7.94
N SER A 187 -16.85 14.79 -9.16
CA SER A 187 -17.31 13.43 -9.40
C SER A 187 -16.15 12.42 -9.33
N LEU A 188 -16.48 11.13 -9.23
CA LEU A 188 -15.50 10.05 -9.12
C LEU A 188 -15.30 9.37 -10.48
N ASP A 189 -14.06 9.01 -10.80
CA ASP A 189 -13.65 8.42 -12.07
C ASP A 189 -13.99 6.91 -12.21
N GLN A 190 -15.22 6.54 -11.89
CA GLN A 190 -15.72 5.18 -12.08
C GLN A 190 -17.26 5.19 -12.15
N THR A 191 -17.87 4.14 -12.72
CA THR A 191 -19.33 4.06 -12.76
C THR A 191 -19.91 3.81 -11.36
N PRO A 192 -21.07 4.39 -11.02
CA PRO A 192 -21.76 4.09 -9.75
C PRO A 192 -22.03 2.60 -9.55
N GLU A 193 -22.34 1.87 -10.63
CA GLU A 193 -22.55 0.42 -10.60
C GLU A 193 -21.31 -0.34 -10.13
N MET A 194 -20.14 0.08 -10.59
CA MET A 194 -18.89 -0.55 -10.19
C MET A 194 -18.51 -0.14 -8.77
N LEU A 195 -18.66 1.14 -8.40
CA LEU A 195 -18.36 1.61 -7.05
C LEU A 195 -19.18 0.90 -5.96
N ARG A 196 -20.43 0.52 -6.25
CA ARG A 196 -21.28 -0.29 -5.35
C ARG A 196 -20.78 -1.73 -5.12
N ARG A 197 -19.88 -2.24 -5.96
CA ARG A 197 -19.33 -3.61 -5.83
C ARG A 197 -18.08 -3.68 -4.96
N LEU A 198 -17.58 -2.53 -4.48
CA LEU A 198 -16.33 -2.40 -3.76
C LEU A 198 -16.60 -2.26 -2.26
N ASP A 199 -15.75 -2.89 -1.47
CA ASP A 199 -15.78 -2.83 -0.02
C ASP A 199 -15.34 -1.44 0.46
N VAL A 200 -14.21 -0.92 -0.05
CA VAL A 200 -13.63 0.36 0.36
C VAL A 200 -13.14 1.17 -0.86
N ARG A 201 -13.36 2.48 -0.85
CA ARG A 201 -12.94 3.40 -1.93
C ARG A 201 -12.14 4.56 -1.37
N VAL A 202 -10.92 4.73 -1.87
CA VAL A 202 -10.04 5.87 -1.59
C VAL A 202 -10.20 6.87 -2.72
N ALA A 203 -10.59 8.12 -2.42
CA ALA A 203 -10.75 9.17 -3.41
C ALA A 203 -9.58 10.16 -3.32
N SER A 204 -8.88 10.36 -4.43
CA SER A 204 -7.65 11.16 -4.47
C SER A 204 -7.62 12.15 -5.63
N VAL A 205 -6.94 13.28 -5.44
CA VAL A 205 -6.68 14.25 -6.52
C VAL A 205 -5.32 13.97 -7.15
N HIS A 206 -5.29 13.50 -8.40
CA HIS A 206 -4.04 13.26 -9.13
C HIS A 206 -3.75 14.25 -10.25
N SER A 207 -4.72 15.08 -10.61
CA SER A 207 -4.66 15.99 -11.75
C SER A 207 -4.98 17.42 -11.34
N LYS A 208 -4.47 18.38 -12.12
CA LYS A 208 -4.65 19.82 -11.86
C LYS A 208 -4.34 20.22 -10.41
N LEU A 209 -3.25 19.69 -9.84
CA LEU A 209 -2.81 19.98 -8.46
C LEU A 209 -2.54 21.47 -8.19
N LYS A 210 -2.36 22.28 -9.24
CA LYS A 210 -2.20 23.74 -9.19
C LYS A 210 -3.51 24.50 -9.49
N MET A 211 -4.66 23.85 -9.39
CA MET A 211 -5.98 24.49 -9.53
C MET A 211 -6.17 25.60 -8.48
N ASP A 212 -6.97 26.62 -8.83
CA ASP A 212 -7.39 27.68 -7.91
C ASP A 212 -7.98 27.10 -6.61
N ALA A 213 -7.68 27.74 -5.48
CA ALA A 213 -8.04 27.23 -4.16
C ALA A 213 -9.54 27.04 -3.95
N ALA A 214 -10.38 27.98 -4.43
CA ALA A 214 -11.82 27.88 -4.29
C ALA A 214 -12.40 26.77 -5.18
N ALA A 215 -11.84 26.58 -6.37
CA ALA A 215 -12.22 25.48 -7.26
C ALA A 215 -11.80 24.11 -6.70
N MET A 216 -10.57 23.99 -6.19
CA MET A 216 -10.09 22.77 -5.54
C MET A 216 -10.93 22.41 -4.31
N THR A 217 -11.32 23.40 -3.51
CA THR A 217 -12.21 23.21 -2.35
C THR A 217 -13.54 22.60 -2.78
N ARG A 218 -14.21 23.17 -3.79
CA ARG A 218 -15.49 22.62 -4.30
C ARG A 218 -15.33 21.21 -4.86
N ARG A 219 -14.24 20.97 -5.59
CA ARG A 219 -13.88 19.65 -6.14
C ARG A 219 -13.74 18.60 -5.04
N MET A 220 -12.96 18.89 -4.01
CA MET A 220 -12.73 17.96 -2.89
C MET A 220 -14.01 17.73 -2.08
N ILE A 221 -14.78 18.78 -1.77
CA ILE A 221 -16.06 18.64 -1.06
C ILE A 221 -17.06 17.82 -1.88
N GLY A 222 -17.13 18.02 -3.20
CA GLY A 222 -17.97 17.22 -4.09
C GLY A 222 -17.64 15.72 -4.00
N ALA A 223 -16.36 15.37 -3.95
CA ALA A 223 -15.93 13.99 -3.79
C ALA A 223 -16.24 13.43 -2.38
N VAL A 224 -16.00 14.20 -1.32
CA VAL A 224 -16.29 13.79 0.06
C VAL A 224 -17.79 13.52 0.25
N ARG A 225 -18.65 14.36 -0.34
CA ARG A 225 -20.12 14.20 -0.31
C ARG A 225 -20.64 13.11 -1.25
N ASN A 226 -19.79 12.52 -2.08
CA ASN A 226 -20.20 11.34 -2.84
C ASN A 226 -20.40 10.15 -1.88
N PRO A 227 -21.56 9.46 -1.91
CA PRO A 227 -21.84 8.33 -1.02
C PRO A 227 -20.85 7.17 -1.18
N HIS A 228 -20.17 7.10 -2.32
CA HIS A 228 -19.16 6.09 -2.57
C HIS A 228 -17.78 6.44 -2.03
N THR A 229 -17.54 7.60 -1.39
CA THR A 229 -16.23 7.90 -0.80
C THR A 229 -16.13 7.40 0.64
N ASN A 230 -15.10 6.61 0.95
CA ASN A 230 -14.79 6.20 2.34
C ASN A 230 -13.59 6.95 2.89
N VAL A 231 -12.54 7.11 2.09
CA VAL A 231 -11.28 7.75 2.49
C VAL A 231 -10.95 8.87 1.51
N LEU A 232 -10.60 10.04 2.03
CA LEU A 232 -9.94 11.10 1.26
C LEU A 232 -8.44 10.82 1.28
N GLY A 233 -7.91 10.27 0.18
CA GLY A 233 -6.49 9.94 0.02
C GLY A 233 -5.61 11.19 -0.07
N HIS A 234 -4.31 11.04 0.24
CA HIS A 234 -3.23 12.03 0.27
C HIS A 234 -3.63 13.44 -0.23
N CYS A 235 -4.33 14.16 0.66
CA CYS A 235 -5.25 15.22 0.24
C CYS A 235 -4.60 16.49 -0.31
N THR A 236 -3.29 16.69 -0.09
CA THR A 236 -2.57 17.83 -0.65
C THR A 236 -1.84 17.48 -1.94
N GLY A 237 -1.69 16.20 -2.23
CA GLY A 237 -0.92 15.69 -3.36
C GLY A 237 0.55 16.10 -3.30
N ARG A 238 1.12 16.48 -2.15
CA ARG A 238 2.51 16.96 -2.06
C ARG A 238 3.53 15.84 -2.22
N LEU A 239 4.76 16.22 -2.59
CA LEU A 239 5.95 15.38 -2.46
C LEU A 239 7.05 16.19 -1.77
N VAL A 240 7.56 15.70 -0.64
CA VAL A 240 8.56 16.41 0.17
C VAL A 240 9.98 15.90 -0.03
N THR A 241 10.15 14.69 -0.59
CA THR A 241 11.45 14.08 -0.87
C THR A 241 11.32 12.96 -1.92
N GLY A 242 12.45 12.37 -2.31
CA GLY A 242 12.54 11.17 -3.13
C GLY A 242 12.97 11.41 -4.58
N ASN A 243 13.18 10.31 -5.30
CA ASN A 243 13.72 10.31 -6.67
C ASN A 243 12.81 11.02 -7.68
N ARG A 244 11.51 11.16 -7.37
CA ARG A 244 10.52 11.88 -8.17
C ARG A 244 10.57 13.41 -8.00
N GLY A 245 11.52 13.91 -7.19
CA GLY A 245 11.65 15.32 -6.86
C GLY A 245 10.66 15.78 -5.78
N THR A 246 10.48 17.10 -5.67
CA THR A 246 9.52 17.69 -4.74
C THR A 246 8.35 18.32 -5.49
N ARG A 247 7.19 18.36 -4.83
CA ARG A 247 5.95 18.94 -5.35
C ARG A 247 5.23 19.68 -4.23
N PRO A 248 4.88 20.96 -4.42
CA PRO A 248 4.15 21.72 -3.41
C PRO A 248 2.73 21.15 -3.20
N GLN A 249 2.13 21.55 -2.08
CA GLN A 249 0.74 21.22 -1.74
C GLN A 249 -0.24 21.91 -2.71
N SER A 250 -1.32 21.23 -3.06
CA SER A 250 -2.52 21.88 -3.58
C SER A 250 -3.07 22.89 -2.57
N GLN A 251 -3.65 23.98 -3.06
CA GLN A 251 -4.28 24.99 -2.23
C GLN A 251 -5.78 24.72 -2.18
N PHE A 252 -6.36 24.71 -0.98
CA PHE A 252 -7.79 24.55 -0.72
C PHE A 252 -8.12 25.03 0.71
N ASP A 253 -9.39 25.28 0.98
CA ASP A 253 -9.88 25.51 2.34
C ASP A 253 -9.95 24.18 3.10
N ALA A 254 -8.88 23.90 3.85
CA ALA A 254 -8.78 22.66 4.61
C ALA A 254 -9.82 22.54 5.72
N THR A 255 -10.26 23.66 6.30
CA THR A 255 -11.32 23.64 7.31
C THR A 255 -12.62 23.17 6.66
N ALA A 256 -13.01 23.76 5.53
CA ALA A 256 -14.22 23.38 4.82
C ALA A 256 -14.21 21.90 4.36
N VAL A 257 -13.07 21.43 3.83
CA VAL A 257 -12.92 20.03 3.39
C VAL A 257 -12.98 19.06 4.57
N PHE A 258 -12.25 19.31 5.66
CA PHE A 258 -12.23 18.40 6.81
C PHE A 258 -13.52 18.44 7.63
N THR A 259 -14.22 19.58 7.70
CA THR A 259 -15.59 19.62 8.24
C THR A 259 -16.51 18.71 7.43
N ALA A 260 -16.45 18.77 6.09
CA ALA A 260 -17.23 17.85 5.27
C ALA A 260 -16.83 16.38 5.50
N CYS A 261 -15.55 16.07 5.68
CA CYS A 261 -15.12 14.71 6.02
C CYS A 261 -15.73 14.22 7.34
N ALA A 262 -15.73 15.07 8.37
CA ALA A 262 -16.30 14.74 9.67
C ALA A 262 -17.84 14.57 9.61
N GLU A 263 -18.54 15.45 8.90
CA GLU A 263 -20.00 15.40 8.70
C GLU A 263 -20.43 14.12 7.95
N GLU A 264 -19.66 13.74 6.93
CA GLU A 264 -19.96 12.61 6.05
C GLU A 264 -19.36 11.29 6.52
N GLY A 265 -18.64 11.26 7.65
CA GLY A 265 -17.95 10.06 8.14
C GLY A 265 -16.86 9.54 7.20
N VAL A 266 -16.31 10.40 6.33
CA VAL A 266 -15.18 10.08 5.43
C VAL A 266 -13.87 10.22 6.21
N ALA A 267 -13.07 9.16 6.21
CA ALA A 267 -11.77 9.19 6.87
C ALA A 267 -10.76 10.02 6.08
N VAL A 268 -9.89 10.74 6.80
CA VAL A 268 -8.74 11.43 6.21
C VAL A 268 -7.55 10.48 6.26
N GLU A 269 -6.94 10.21 5.10
CA GLU A 269 -5.74 9.39 5.02
C GLU A 269 -4.56 10.03 5.78
N ILE A 270 -3.78 9.21 6.48
CA ILE A 270 -2.46 9.50 7.02
C ILE A 270 -1.48 8.63 6.24
N ASN A 271 -1.08 9.12 5.07
CA ASN A 271 -0.24 8.37 4.16
C ASN A 271 1.15 8.16 4.77
N SER A 272 1.55 6.90 4.88
CA SER A 272 2.79 6.52 5.56
C SER A 272 4.03 6.62 4.67
N ARG A 273 3.89 6.92 3.36
CA ARG A 273 5.05 7.12 2.47
C ARG A 273 5.90 8.30 2.94
N PRO A 274 7.22 8.11 3.16
CA PRO A 274 8.13 9.19 3.57
C PRO A 274 8.17 10.36 2.59
N GLU A 275 8.01 10.10 1.28
CA GLU A 275 7.95 11.14 0.25
C GLU A 275 6.66 11.96 0.28
N ARG A 276 5.55 11.44 0.82
CA ARG A 276 4.28 12.16 0.89
C ARG A 276 4.16 12.87 2.23
N ARG A 277 4.22 12.12 3.33
CA ARG A 277 3.91 12.58 4.69
C ARG A 277 2.62 13.42 4.72
N ASP A 278 1.57 12.97 4.04
CA ASP A 278 0.36 13.74 3.75
C ASP A 278 -0.81 13.27 4.63
N PRO A 279 -1.68 14.15 5.18
CA PRO A 279 -1.59 15.62 5.26
C PRO A 279 -0.36 16.11 6.05
N PRO A 280 0.19 17.31 5.82
CA PRO A 280 1.17 17.94 6.71
C PRO A 280 0.71 17.99 8.17
N THR A 281 1.63 17.99 9.15
CA THR A 281 1.30 18.01 10.60
C THR A 281 0.26 19.07 11.00
N ARG A 282 0.34 20.28 10.44
CA ARG A 282 -0.65 21.34 10.68
C ARG A 282 -2.07 20.93 10.24
N LEU A 283 -2.20 20.30 9.08
CA LEU A 283 -3.49 19.85 8.56
C LEU A 283 -3.97 18.60 9.29
N LEU A 284 -3.06 17.72 9.70
CA LEU A 284 -3.39 16.57 10.54
C LEU A 284 -4.01 17.00 11.89
N GLY A 285 -3.40 18.00 12.55
CA GLY A 285 -3.96 18.59 13.78
C GLY A 285 -5.32 19.24 13.57
N LEU A 286 -5.50 19.97 12.45
CA LEU A 286 -6.80 20.56 12.09
C LEU A 286 -7.89 19.49 11.91
N ALA A 287 -7.62 18.42 11.15
CA ALA A 287 -8.59 17.34 10.95
C ALA A 287 -8.92 16.62 12.27
N ARG A 288 -7.94 16.48 13.17
CA ARG A 288 -8.15 15.93 14.51
C ARG A 288 -9.14 16.78 15.29
N ASP A 289 -8.89 18.09 15.35
CA ASP A 289 -9.70 19.05 16.11
C ASP A 289 -11.12 19.19 15.57
N LEU A 290 -11.32 18.99 14.26
CA LEU A 290 -12.63 19.00 13.61
C LEU A 290 -13.43 17.70 13.74
N GLY A 291 -12.87 16.65 14.37
CA GLY A 291 -13.61 15.41 14.59
C GLY A 291 -13.55 14.37 13.45
N CYS A 292 -12.65 14.52 12.47
CA CYS A 292 -12.49 13.53 11.38
C CYS A 292 -12.15 12.11 11.87
N LEU A 293 -12.61 11.10 11.12
CA LEU A 293 -11.99 9.77 11.18
C LEU A 293 -10.68 9.77 10.39
N PHE A 294 -9.82 8.77 10.61
CA PHE A 294 -8.53 8.63 9.96
C PHE A 294 -8.28 7.22 9.43
N SER A 295 -7.55 7.11 8.33
CA SER A 295 -6.95 5.87 7.83
C SER A 295 -5.44 5.99 7.93
N ILE A 296 -4.75 5.07 8.61
CA ILE A 296 -3.30 4.93 8.46
C ILE A 296 -3.06 3.83 7.43
N ASP A 297 -2.42 4.17 6.33
CA ASP A 297 -2.16 3.27 5.20
C ASP A 297 -0.76 3.50 4.62
N SER A 298 -0.28 2.53 3.84
CA SER A 298 1.08 2.55 3.29
C SER A 298 1.17 3.17 1.90
N ASP A 299 0.06 3.20 1.13
CA ASP A 299 0.07 3.49 -0.31
C ASP A 299 1.12 2.57 -1.00
N ALA A 300 1.23 1.31 -0.56
CA ALA A 300 2.29 0.41 -1.01
C ALA A 300 2.16 0.06 -2.48
N HIS A 301 3.27 0.12 -3.22
CA HIS A 301 3.41 -0.34 -4.61
C HIS A 301 4.37 -1.53 -4.72
N ALA A 302 4.89 -1.99 -3.57
CA ALA A 302 5.72 -3.17 -3.46
C ALA A 302 5.55 -3.75 -2.04
N PRO A 303 5.77 -5.05 -1.83
CA PRO A 303 5.42 -5.70 -0.57
C PRO A 303 6.15 -5.13 0.66
N GLY A 304 7.43 -4.78 0.54
CA GLY A 304 8.19 -4.17 1.64
C GLY A 304 7.72 -2.76 2.02
N GLN A 305 6.90 -2.12 1.19
CA GLN A 305 6.31 -0.81 1.51
C GLN A 305 5.11 -0.94 2.45
N LEU A 306 4.48 -2.13 2.54
CA LEU A 306 3.39 -2.38 3.49
C LEU A 306 3.84 -2.20 4.94
N ASP A 307 5.14 -2.35 5.23
CA ASP A 307 5.67 -2.15 6.58
C ASP A 307 5.90 -0.66 6.93
N MET A 308 5.65 0.27 6.00
CA MET A 308 5.85 1.71 6.24
C MET A 308 4.86 2.31 7.25
N LEU A 309 3.84 1.56 7.68
CA LEU A 309 2.81 2.01 8.63
C LEU A 309 3.37 2.57 9.94
N ASP A 310 4.59 2.19 10.33
CA ASP A 310 5.32 2.79 11.47
C ASP A 310 5.36 4.32 11.37
N HIS A 311 5.60 4.86 10.17
CA HIS A 311 5.63 6.30 9.93
C HIS A 311 4.28 6.97 10.18
N GLY A 312 3.19 6.34 9.73
CA GLY A 312 1.84 6.85 9.96
C GLY A 312 1.44 6.78 11.44
N ALA A 313 1.74 5.66 12.10
CA ALA A 313 1.47 5.45 13.52
C ALA A 313 2.22 6.45 14.41
N ALA A 314 3.51 6.69 14.15
CA ALA A 314 4.29 7.69 14.89
C ALA A 314 3.69 9.10 14.73
N ARG A 315 3.30 9.46 13.51
CA ARG A 315 2.69 10.78 13.22
C ARG A 315 1.32 10.96 13.86
N ALA A 316 0.49 9.91 13.86
CA ALA A 316 -0.83 9.95 14.49
C ALA A 316 -0.71 10.05 16.02
N THR A 317 0.26 9.34 16.60
CA THR A 317 0.57 9.39 18.04
C THR A 317 1.09 10.76 18.45
N GLU A 318 2.06 11.33 17.70
CA GLU A 318 2.56 12.69 17.91
C GLU A 318 1.43 13.74 17.81
N ALA A 319 0.49 13.53 16.88
CA ALA A 319 -0.68 14.38 16.73
C ALA A 319 -1.76 14.14 17.81
N GLY A 320 -1.61 13.16 18.72
CA GLY A 320 -2.61 12.86 19.75
C GLY A 320 -3.96 12.44 19.18
N ILE A 321 -3.97 11.70 18.07
CA ILE A 321 -5.20 11.16 17.48
C ILE A 321 -5.65 9.97 18.31
N ASP A 322 -6.90 10.00 18.76
CA ASP A 322 -7.53 8.86 19.43
C ASP A 322 -7.55 7.65 18.49
N PRO A 323 -6.93 6.52 18.86
CA PRO A 323 -6.95 5.33 18.02
C PRO A 323 -8.35 4.83 17.66
N ASP A 324 -9.38 5.11 18.47
CA ASP A 324 -10.74 4.68 18.16
C ASP A 324 -11.34 5.46 16.96
N ARG A 325 -10.74 6.60 16.60
CA ARG A 325 -11.03 7.36 15.37
C ARG A 325 -10.17 6.93 14.17
N ILE A 326 -9.30 5.94 14.33
CA ILE A 326 -8.46 5.40 13.26
C ILE A 326 -9.08 4.09 12.76
N VAL A 327 -9.70 4.14 11.58
CA VAL A 327 -10.52 3.05 11.04
C VAL A 327 -9.70 1.78 10.76
N THR A 328 -8.39 1.92 10.52
CA THR A 328 -7.48 0.80 10.32
C THR A 328 -7.08 0.07 11.60
N THR A 329 -7.56 0.52 12.76
CA THR A 329 -7.46 -0.24 14.03
C THR A 329 -8.68 -1.12 14.30
N TRP A 330 -9.73 -1.01 13.48
CA TRP A 330 -11.00 -1.69 13.72
C TRP A 330 -10.97 -3.13 13.23
N GLU A 331 -11.76 -3.98 13.85
CA GLU A 331 -12.06 -5.32 13.31
C GLU A 331 -12.69 -5.19 11.93
N ARG A 332 -12.42 -6.16 11.04
CA ARG A 332 -12.92 -6.17 9.66
C ARG A 332 -14.41 -5.89 9.56
N ASP A 333 -15.24 -6.53 10.39
CA ASP A 333 -16.69 -6.42 10.27
C ASP A 333 -17.18 -4.99 10.62
N ARG A 334 -16.56 -4.35 11.62
CA ARG A 334 -16.81 -2.94 11.96
C ARG A 334 -16.35 -2.00 10.84
N LEU A 335 -15.19 -2.28 10.23
CA LEU A 335 -14.70 -1.53 9.08
C LEU A 335 -15.69 -1.61 7.91
N LEU A 336 -16.19 -2.80 7.59
CA LEU A 336 -17.14 -3.01 6.49
C LEU A 336 -18.50 -2.38 6.75
N GLU A 337 -19.00 -2.44 7.99
CA GLU A 337 -20.22 -1.73 8.40
C GLU A 337 -20.06 -0.21 8.20
N TRP A 338 -18.93 0.35 8.65
CA TRP A 338 -18.60 1.74 8.37
C TRP A 338 -18.44 2.01 6.87
N ALA A 339 -17.82 1.14 6.08
CA ALA A 339 -17.61 1.41 4.66
C ALA A 339 -18.92 1.37 3.84
N ALA A 340 -19.93 0.66 4.35
CA ALA A 340 -21.25 0.48 3.73
C ALA A 340 -22.32 1.48 4.22
N HIS A 341 -22.11 2.21 5.32
CA HIS A 341 -23.18 3.02 5.96
C HIS A 341 -23.80 4.12 5.07
N ARG A 342 -23.15 4.48 3.95
CA ARG A 342 -23.58 5.53 3.02
C ARG A 342 -24.11 4.99 1.69
N LEU A 343 -24.09 3.67 1.48
CA LEU A 343 -24.43 3.02 0.21
C LEU A 343 -25.94 2.78 0.01
#